data_AF-D7KHQ6-F1
#
_entry.id   AF-D7KHQ6-F1
#
_cell.length_a   1.000
_cell.length_b   1.000
_cell.length_c   1.000
_cell.angle_alpha   90.00
_cell.angle_beta   90.00
_cell.angle_gamma   90.00
#
_symmetry.space_group_name_H-M   'P 1'
#
loop_
_entity.id
_entity.type
_entity.pdbx_description
1 polymer ?
#
loop_
_entity_poly.entity_id
_entity_poly.type
_entity_poly.pdbx_seq_one_letter_code
_entity_poly.pdbx_strand_id
1 'polypeptide(L)'
;WCQSTFHARLLASKNRYPITYDIGYDNKKQYKMLNYYKYEGDPSTKSRIYEIGLYAKKFKEFGCDSTWSIFQSNCVSLNGTLYWAGVDFNNGIFIRSFSFSTERQTTFCRLPFKYDDDNVLALAVFRKDHLSLLNLCNKTSTIKIWLTKNKINNREVGLEEDVVWIKLMTVLIPNFPKFSFYWYNRPDLTYFLDNDDAKRLVICCYDETNQAYIYIVKGDTFEKIKIDQYEVLSDQSHPHLHTYIPSLVRPSPVKEDNKN
;
A
#
# COMPACT_ATOMS: atom_id res chain seq x y z
N TRP A 1 -1.97 -2.14 -32.32
CA TRP A 1 -2.62 -3.04 -31.35
C TRP A 1 -1.54 -3.84 -30.64
N CYS A 2 -1.05 -3.35 -29.49
CA CYS A 2 -0.08 -4.10 -28.71
C CYS A 2 -0.86 -5.07 -27.82
N GLN A 3 -0.89 -6.35 -28.18
CA GLN A 3 -1.42 -7.40 -27.32
C GLN A 3 -0.49 -7.55 -26.12
N SER A 4 -0.87 -7.00 -24.97
CA SER A 4 -0.32 -7.39 -23.68
C SER A 4 -1.01 -8.69 -23.24
N THR A 5 -0.27 -9.79 -23.24
CA THR A 5 -0.73 -11.06 -22.67
C THR A 5 -0.78 -10.94 -21.14
N PHE A 6 -1.95 -10.69 -20.60
CA PHE A 6 -2.19 -10.79 -19.16
C PHE A 6 -2.20 -12.26 -18.75
N HIS A 7 -1.23 -12.66 -17.93
CA HIS A 7 -1.25 -13.94 -17.22
C HIS A 7 -1.82 -13.68 -15.81
N ALA A 8 -3.05 -14.14 -15.57
CA ALA A 8 -3.64 -14.17 -14.23
C ALA A 8 -3.39 -15.54 -13.59
N ARG A 9 -2.89 -15.55 -12.34
CA ARG A 9 -2.70 -16.80 -11.57
C ARG A 9 -3.40 -16.65 -10.22
N LEU A 10 -4.37 -17.52 -9.95
CA LEU A 10 -5.03 -17.59 -8.65
C LEU A 10 -4.10 -18.25 -7.64
N LEU A 11 -3.82 -17.54 -6.54
CA LEU A 11 -3.08 -18.09 -5.39
C LEU A 11 -4.07 -18.40 -4.27
N ALA A 12 -4.57 -19.64 -4.24
CA ALA A 12 -5.43 -20.10 -3.17
C ALA A 12 -4.65 -20.22 -1.85
N SER A 13 -5.24 -19.73 -0.77
CA SER A 13 -4.67 -19.90 0.56
C SER A 13 -5.52 -20.79 1.45
N LYS A 14 -4.86 -21.49 2.38
CA LYS A 14 -5.47 -22.43 3.32
C LYS A 14 -5.80 -21.81 4.69
N ASN A 15 -5.49 -20.54 4.92
CA ASN A 15 -5.75 -19.87 6.21
C ASN A 15 -7.15 -19.26 6.24
N ARG A 16 -7.84 -19.38 7.40
CA ARG A 16 -9.19 -18.85 7.64
C ARG A 16 -9.24 -17.35 8.01
N TYR A 17 -8.09 -16.72 8.24
CA TYR A 17 -7.99 -15.29 8.56
C TYR A 17 -7.69 -14.47 7.31
N PRO A 18 -8.19 -13.22 7.18
CA PRO A 18 -7.93 -12.37 6.02
C PRO A 18 -6.42 -12.25 5.83
N ILE A 19 -5.97 -12.67 4.66
CA ILE A 19 -4.56 -12.81 4.40
C ILE A 19 -4.14 -11.59 3.64
N THR A 20 -3.38 -10.76 4.33
CA THR A 20 -2.81 -9.59 3.69
C THR A 20 -1.46 -9.97 3.12
N TYR A 21 -1.34 -9.77 1.81
CA TYR A 21 -0.16 -10.10 1.04
C TYR A 21 0.43 -8.83 0.44
N ASP A 22 1.71 -8.60 0.69
CA ASP A 22 2.43 -7.46 0.14
C ASP A 22 3.49 -7.96 -0.83
N ILE A 23 3.55 -7.38 -2.03
CA ILE A 23 4.46 -7.82 -3.09
C ILE A 23 5.60 -6.82 -3.25
N GLY A 24 6.82 -7.33 -3.29
CA GLY A 24 8.01 -6.55 -3.66
C GLY A 24 9.04 -7.43 -4.36
N TYR A 25 10.28 -6.96 -4.43
CA TYR A 25 11.37 -7.69 -5.07
C TYR A 25 12.70 -7.44 -4.36
N ASP A 26 13.60 -8.43 -4.42
CA ASP A 26 14.94 -8.29 -3.86
C ASP A 26 15.94 -7.63 -4.84
N ASN A 27 17.21 -7.51 -4.43
CA ASN A 27 18.26 -6.91 -5.25
C ASN A 27 18.52 -7.65 -6.57
N LYS A 28 18.11 -8.92 -6.66
CA LYS A 28 18.16 -9.73 -7.90
C LYS A 28 16.91 -9.53 -8.76
N LYS A 29 16.01 -8.63 -8.36
CA LYS A 29 14.71 -8.34 -8.98
C LYS A 29 13.81 -9.58 -9.04
N GLN A 30 13.94 -10.48 -8.06
CA GLN A 30 13.07 -11.63 -7.91
C GLN A 30 11.87 -11.22 -7.06
N TYR A 31 10.66 -11.41 -7.60
CA TYR A 31 9.44 -11.05 -6.90
C TYR A 31 9.19 -11.97 -5.70
N LYS A 32 8.82 -11.36 -4.58
CA LYS A 32 8.52 -12.03 -3.32
C LYS A 32 7.24 -11.46 -2.74
N MET A 33 6.53 -12.30 -2.02
CA MET A 33 5.29 -11.95 -1.33
C MET A 33 5.52 -12.09 0.16
N LEU A 34 5.27 -11.03 0.91
CA LEU A 34 5.26 -11.02 2.34
C LEU A 34 3.83 -11.24 2.83
N ASN A 35 3.66 -12.15 3.78
CA ASN A 35 2.38 -12.49 4.38
C ASN A 35 2.49 -12.36 5.89
N TYR A 36 1.53 -11.68 6.50
CA TYR A 36 1.37 -11.59 7.95
C TYR A 36 0.19 -12.44 8.40
N TYR A 37 0.40 -13.23 9.46
CA TYR A 37 -0.64 -14.06 10.03
C TYR A 37 -0.48 -14.20 11.54
N LYS A 38 -1.59 -14.47 12.21
CA LYS A 38 -1.63 -14.85 13.62
C LYS A 38 -2.13 -16.29 13.73
N TYR A 39 -1.58 -17.04 14.68
CA TYR A 39 -2.20 -18.30 15.07
C TYR A 39 -3.31 -18.02 16.09
N GLU A 40 -4.37 -18.81 16.05
CA GLU A 40 -5.41 -18.75 17.06
C GLU A 40 -4.80 -19.07 18.44
N GLY A 41 -5.02 -18.19 19.42
CA GLY A 41 -4.42 -18.30 20.76
C GLY A 41 -2.97 -17.80 20.90
N ASP A 42 -2.31 -17.37 19.82
CA ASP A 42 -0.96 -16.77 19.84
C ASP A 42 -1.05 -15.26 19.59
N PRO A 43 -0.68 -14.40 20.56
CA PRO A 43 -0.70 -12.95 20.37
C PRO A 43 0.41 -12.47 19.41
N SER A 44 1.42 -13.31 19.12
CA SER A 44 2.53 -12.95 18.23
C SER A 44 2.08 -12.92 16.77
N THR A 45 2.44 -11.84 16.08
CA THR A 45 2.30 -11.76 14.62
C THR A 45 3.50 -12.47 13.99
N LYS A 46 3.25 -13.40 13.07
CA LYS A 46 4.28 -14.11 12.33
C LYS A 46 4.26 -13.69 10.88
N SER A 47 5.42 -13.76 10.26
CA SER A 47 5.61 -13.34 8.87
C SER A 47 6.15 -14.50 8.04
N ARG A 48 5.60 -14.66 6.83
CA ARG A 48 6.06 -15.61 5.83
C ARG A 48 6.46 -14.86 4.56
N ILE A 49 7.69 -15.05 4.10
CA ILE A 49 8.06 -14.67 2.73
C ILE A 49 7.79 -15.86 1.82
N TYR A 50 7.15 -15.62 0.69
CA TYR A 50 7.06 -16.55 -0.42
C TYR A 50 7.90 -16.02 -1.58
N GLU A 51 8.78 -16.85 -2.12
CA GLU A 51 9.40 -16.57 -3.42
C GLU A 51 8.40 -16.88 -4.53
N ILE A 52 8.10 -15.89 -5.38
CA ILE A 52 7.25 -16.09 -6.55
C ILE A 52 8.16 -16.56 -7.69
N GLY A 53 8.49 -17.85 -7.70
CA GLY A 53 9.11 -18.52 -8.84
C GLY A 53 8.05 -19.00 -9.83
N LEU A 54 8.41 -19.11 -11.12
CA LEU A 54 7.53 -19.64 -12.16
C LEU A 54 7.04 -21.08 -11.83
N TYR A 55 7.78 -21.85 -11.03
CA TYR A 55 7.50 -23.29 -10.82
C TYR A 55 7.69 -23.84 -9.38
N ALA A 56 8.11 -23.04 -8.39
CA ALA A 56 8.33 -23.53 -7.02
C ALA A 56 7.99 -22.50 -5.94
N LYS A 57 7.34 -22.96 -4.86
CA LYS A 57 7.04 -22.17 -3.66
C LYS A 57 8.06 -22.50 -2.59
N LYS A 58 9.02 -21.60 -2.35
CA LYS A 58 9.84 -21.62 -1.13
C LYS A 58 9.25 -20.62 -0.14
N PHE A 59 9.15 -21.01 1.12
CA PHE A 59 8.73 -20.10 2.19
C PHE A 59 9.72 -20.10 3.34
N LYS A 60 9.84 -18.95 4.00
CA LYS A 60 10.63 -18.77 5.22
C LYS A 60 9.78 -18.06 6.26
N GLU A 61 9.76 -18.60 7.47
CA GLU A 61 9.11 -17.98 8.63
C GLU A 61 10.13 -17.17 9.43
N PHE A 62 9.68 -16.04 9.96
CA PHE A 62 10.45 -15.23 10.89
C PHE A 62 9.52 -14.56 11.91
N GLY A 63 10.05 -14.31 13.10
CA GLY A 63 9.34 -13.56 14.13
C GLY A 63 9.18 -12.11 13.71
N CYS A 64 7.98 -11.55 13.91
CA CYS A 64 7.80 -10.10 13.88
C CYS A 64 8.09 -9.56 15.28
N ASP A 65 8.87 -8.49 15.36
CA ASP A 65 9.05 -7.77 16.62
C ASP A 65 7.67 -7.25 17.05
N SER A 66 7.14 -7.82 18.14
CA SER A 66 5.72 -7.78 18.50
C SER A 66 5.32 -6.48 19.17
N THR A 67 6.03 -5.37 18.92
CA THR A 67 5.67 -4.04 19.40
C THR A 67 4.46 -3.54 18.61
N TRP A 68 3.27 -4.07 18.92
CA TRP A 68 1.90 -3.63 18.59
C TRP A 68 1.74 -2.63 17.43
N SER A 69 2.36 -2.90 16.28
CA SER A 69 2.17 -2.07 15.09
C SER A 69 0.87 -2.50 14.44
N ILE A 70 -0.21 -1.77 14.70
CA ILE A 70 -1.42 -1.92 13.90
C ILE A 70 -1.06 -1.47 12.47
N PHE A 71 -1.25 -2.33 11.48
CA PHE A 71 -1.12 -1.94 10.07
C PHE A 71 -2.25 -0.97 9.74
N GLN A 72 -1.93 0.31 9.62
CA GLN A 72 -2.93 1.38 9.44
C GLN A 72 -3.07 1.83 7.99
N SER A 73 -2.19 1.37 7.09
CA SER A 73 -2.23 1.69 5.68
C SER A 73 -1.97 0.49 4.77
N ASN A 74 -2.24 0.68 3.49
CA ASN A 74 -1.69 -0.15 2.42
C ASN A 74 -0.16 -0.17 2.49
N CYS A 75 0.44 -1.25 2.01
CA CYS A 75 1.87 -1.34 1.79
C CYS A 75 2.21 -0.91 0.36
N VAL A 76 3.34 -0.22 0.20
CA VAL A 76 3.88 0.17 -1.11
C VAL A 76 5.31 -0.29 -1.25
N SER A 77 5.70 -0.67 -2.47
CA SER A 77 7.09 -0.98 -2.78
C SER A 77 7.77 0.21 -3.42
N LEU A 78 8.89 0.64 -2.85
CA LEU A 78 9.75 1.67 -3.40
C LEU A 78 11.18 1.13 -3.47
N ASN A 79 11.72 1.05 -4.70
CA ASN A 79 13.05 0.52 -4.97
C ASN A 79 13.31 -0.89 -4.38
N GLY A 80 12.28 -1.74 -4.30
CA GLY A 80 12.36 -3.11 -3.80
C GLY A 80 12.11 -3.25 -2.28
N THR A 81 12.17 -2.14 -1.54
CA THR A 81 11.80 -2.11 -0.12
C THR A 81 10.30 -1.86 0.01
N LEU A 82 9.64 -2.61 0.90
CA LEU A 82 8.25 -2.35 1.27
C LEU A 82 8.18 -1.28 2.34
N TYR A 83 7.15 -0.44 2.29
CA TYR A 83 6.85 0.59 3.27
C TYR A 83 5.36 0.57 3.63
N TRP A 84 5.04 0.81 4.90
CA TRP A 84 3.65 1.00 5.37
C TRP A 84 3.62 1.86 6.63
N ALA A 85 2.49 2.50 6.88
CA ALA A 85 2.26 3.21 8.13
C ALA A 85 1.79 2.24 9.22
N GLY A 86 2.39 2.37 10.40
CA GLY A 86 1.97 1.69 11.60
C GLY A 86 1.75 2.68 12.74
N VAL A 87 0.99 2.26 13.73
CA VAL A 87 0.75 3.04 14.96
C VAL A 87 1.24 2.27 16.16
N ASP A 88 1.87 3.00 17.06
CA ASP A 88 2.22 2.57 18.42
C ASP A 88 1.50 3.53 19.36
N PHE A 89 0.65 2.99 20.23
CA PHE A 89 -0.16 3.78 21.16
C PHE A 89 0.66 4.74 22.03
N ASN A 90 1.91 4.39 22.34
CA ASN A 90 2.79 5.22 23.15
C ASN A 90 3.61 6.22 22.32
N ASN A 91 3.94 5.85 21.08
CA ASN A 91 4.94 6.54 20.26
C ASN A 91 4.38 7.22 19.00
N GLY A 92 3.08 7.12 18.76
CA GLY A 92 2.40 7.75 17.63
C GLY A 92 2.52 6.95 16.33
N ILE A 93 2.47 7.66 15.20
CA ILE A 93 2.49 7.05 13.86
C ILE A 93 3.93 6.98 13.35
N PHE A 94 4.31 5.86 12.76
CA PHE A 94 5.60 5.65 12.10
C PHE A 94 5.44 4.98 10.74
N ILE A 95 6.48 5.07 9.92
CA ILE A 95 6.62 4.26 8.72
C ILE A 95 7.52 3.07 9.05
N ARG A 96 7.07 1.86 8.76
CA ARG A 96 7.91 0.66 8.74
C ARG A 96 8.49 0.45 7.37
N SER A 97 9.63 -0.21 7.33
CA SER A 97 10.16 -0.75 6.10
C SER A 97 10.49 -2.24 6.21
N PHE A 98 10.42 -2.95 5.10
CA PHE A 98 10.88 -4.33 4.98
C PHE A 98 11.69 -4.52 3.71
N SER A 99 12.93 -4.98 3.87
CA SER A 99 13.80 -5.30 2.74
C SER A 99 13.78 -6.80 2.47
N PHE A 100 13.39 -7.21 1.26
CA PHE A 100 13.47 -8.61 0.83
C PHE A 100 14.91 -9.11 0.61
N SER A 101 15.87 -8.18 0.54
CA SER A 101 17.29 -8.49 0.34
C SER A 101 18.00 -8.79 1.64
N THR A 102 17.68 -8.06 2.72
CA THR A 102 18.24 -8.31 4.06
C THR A 102 17.28 -9.11 4.95
N GLU A 103 16.03 -9.26 4.53
CA GLU A 103 14.93 -9.89 5.29
C GLU A 103 14.73 -9.25 6.67
N ARG A 104 14.97 -7.93 6.76
CA ARG A 104 14.86 -7.15 8.00
C ARG A 104 13.69 -6.19 7.92
N GLN A 105 12.95 -6.12 9.03
CA GLN A 105 11.98 -5.08 9.31
C GLN A 105 12.63 -3.99 10.17
N THR A 106 12.39 -2.72 9.87
CA THR A 106 12.89 -1.59 10.67
C THR A 106 11.83 -0.48 10.78
N THR A 107 11.93 0.37 11.82
CA THR A 107 11.31 1.70 11.76
C THR A 107 12.06 2.51 10.72
N PHE A 108 11.38 3.03 9.71
CA PHE A 108 11.98 3.91 8.72
C PHE A 108 12.03 5.36 9.22
N CYS A 109 10.92 5.87 9.74
CA CYS A 109 10.84 7.18 10.37
C CYS A 109 9.57 7.30 11.22
N ARG A 110 9.54 8.29 12.13
CA ARG A 110 8.32 8.72 12.81
C ARG A 110 7.65 9.85 12.06
N LEU A 111 6.32 9.89 12.07
CA LEU A 111 5.57 10.97 11.43
C LEU A 111 5.38 12.14 12.42
N PRO A 112 5.42 13.39 11.95
CA PRO A 112 5.44 14.57 12.82
C PRO A 112 4.07 14.96 13.40
N PHE A 113 3.06 14.09 13.34
CA PHE A 113 1.72 14.37 13.82
C PHE A 113 1.15 13.21 14.62
N LYS A 114 0.25 13.55 15.55
CA LYS A 114 -0.37 12.60 16.46
C LYS A 114 -1.32 11.67 15.72
N TYR A 115 -1.40 10.45 16.23
CA TYR A 115 -2.43 9.50 15.85
C TYR A 115 -3.79 9.93 16.42
N ASP A 116 -4.83 9.66 15.65
CA ASP A 116 -6.23 9.86 16.01
C ASP A 116 -6.96 8.62 15.47
N ASP A 117 -7.71 7.93 16.33
CA ASP A 117 -8.39 6.67 16.00
C ASP A 117 -9.45 6.84 14.91
N ASP A 118 -9.94 8.05 14.68
CA ASP A 118 -10.88 8.35 13.61
C ASP A 118 -10.19 8.61 12.25
N ASN A 119 -8.86 8.59 12.20
CA ASN A 119 -8.12 8.86 10.98
C ASN A 119 -7.77 7.58 10.22
N VAL A 120 -7.94 7.65 8.90
CA VAL A 120 -7.53 6.62 7.94
C VAL A 120 -6.22 7.04 7.28
N LEU A 121 -5.25 6.13 7.25
CA LEU A 121 -3.97 6.35 6.60
C LEU A 121 -3.86 5.55 5.30
N ALA A 122 -3.39 6.18 4.23
CA ALA A 122 -3.01 5.47 3.02
C ALA A 122 -1.64 5.97 2.55
N LEU A 123 -0.75 5.03 2.21
CA LEU A 123 0.58 5.32 1.70
C LEU A 123 0.59 5.13 0.18
N ALA A 124 1.31 5.99 -0.53
CA ALA A 124 1.52 5.89 -1.98
C ALA A 124 2.97 6.27 -2.33
N VAL A 125 3.44 5.80 -3.48
CA VAL A 125 4.70 6.26 -4.07
C VAL A 125 4.41 7.47 -4.95
N PHE A 126 5.16 8.54 -4.76
CA PHE A 126 5.05 9.77 -5.54
C PHE A 126 6.30 10.00 -6.38
N ARG A 127 6.12 10.31 -7.68
CA ARG A 127 7.21 10.58 -8.63
C ARG A 127 8.33 9.53 -8.67
N LYS A 128 8.03 8.28 -8.28
CA LYS A 128 8.92 7.10 -8.24
C LYS A 128 10.00 7.09 -7.16
N ASP A 129 10.22 8.19 -6.44
CA ASP A 129 11.33 8.33 -5.48
C ASP A 129 10.94 8.99 -4.16
N HIS A 130 9.69 9.41 -4.01
CA HIS A 130 9.15 9.94 -2.75
C HIS A 130 8.03 9.05 -2.22
N LEU A 131 7.72 9.19 -0.93
CA LEU A 131 6.48 8.68 -0.37
C LEU A 131 5.51 9.83 -0.16
N SER A 132 4.24 9.57 -0.46
CA SER A 132 3.14 10.40 -0.02
C SER A 132 2.27 9.63 0.98
N LEU A 133 1.70 10.36 1.93
CA LEU A 133 0.77 9.81 2.91
C LEU A 133 -0.52 10.64 2.90
N LEU A 134 -1.62 9.95 2.68
CA LEU A 134 -2.97 10.45 2.85
C LEU A 134 -3.39 10.20 4.30
N ASN A 135 -3.81 11.26 4.98
CA ASN A 135 -4.40 11.22 6.31
C ASN A 135 -5.82 11.80 6.23
N LEU A 136 -6.82 10.91 6.20
CA LEU A 136 -8.23 11.24 6.13
C LEU A 136 -8.84 11.23 7.52
N CYS A 137 -9.51 12.32 7.92
CA CYS A 137 -10.32 12.36 9.13
C CYS A 137 -11.75 11.91 8.81
N ASN A 138 -12.16 10.72 9.29
CA ASN A 138 -13.50 10.18 9.01
C ASN A 138 -14.64 11.04 9.54
N LYS A 139 -14.40 11.81 10.62
CA LYS A 139 -15.41 12.71 11.21
C LYS A 139 -15.73 13.90 10.31
N THR A 140 -14.72 14.47 9.66
CA THR A 140 -14.83 15.74 8.92
C THR A 140 -14.71 15.59 7.42
N SER A 141 -14.39 14.38 6.92
CA SER A 141 -14.03 14.12 5.53
C SER A 141 -12.86 14.98 5.01
N THR A 142 -12.07 15.53 5.93
CA THR A 142 -10.88 16.32 5.60
C THR A 142 -9.71 15.40 5.33
N ILE A 143 -9.09 15.58 4.17
CA ILE A 143 -7.95 14.81 3.69
C ILE A 143 -6.71 15.71 3.71
N LYS A 144 -5.69 15.30 4.45
CA LYS A 144 -4.37 15.95 4.44
C LYS A 144 -3.41 15.06 3.69
N ILE A 145 -2.76 15.62 2.67
CA ILE A 145 -1.71 14.92 1.93
C ILE A 145 -0.36 15.41 2.41
N TRP A 146 0.49 14.47 2.81
CA TRP A 146 1.87 14.70 3.23
C TRP A 146 2.80 14.07 2.21
N LEU A 147 3.98 14.67 2.04
CA LEU A 147 5.02 14.20 1.14
C LEU A 147 6.36 14.20 1.85
N THR A 148 7.21 13.21 1.57
CA THR A 148 8.62 13.31 1.98
C THR A 148 9.27 14.50 1.26
N LYS A 149 9.99 15.35 1.99
CA LYS A 149 10.69 16.50 1.41
C LYS A 149 11.81 16.07 0.47
N ASN A 150 12.50 14.99 0.85
CA ASN A 150 13.63 14.44 0.14
C ASN A 150 13.27 13.11 -0.52
N LYS A 151 14.01 12.77 -1.57
CA LYS A 151 13.97 11.47 -2.24
C LYS A 151 14.40 10.38 -1.27
N ILE A 152 13.71 9.25 -1.32
CA ILE A 152 14.08 8.04 -0.60
C ILE A 152 15.03 7.24 -1.49
N ASN A 153 16.30 7.29 -1.13
CA ASN A 153 17.34 6.50 -1.78
C ASN A 153 17.63 5.27 -0.93
N ASN A 154 17.81 4.09 -1.54
CA ASN A 154 18.12 2.80 -0.90
C ASN A 154 19.43 2.76 -0.08
N ARG A 155 20.11 3.89 0.12
CA ARG A 155 21.31 3.96 0.96
C ARG A 155 20.83 3.90 2.40
N GLU A 156 21.17 2.80 3.08
CA GLU A 156 21.03 2.54 4.52
C GLU A 156 20.58 3.78 5.31
N VAL A 157 19.27 4.04 5.31
CA VAL A 157 18.68 5.11 6.11
C VAL A 157 18.62 4.56 7.52
N GLY A 158 19.75 4.74 8.20
CA GLY A 158 20.03 4.28 9.55
C GLY A 158 19.94 5.39 10.59
N LEU A 159 19.22 6.49 10.33
CA LEU A 159 18.82 7.43 11.37
C LEU A 159 17.35 7.79 11.17
N GLU A 160 16.53 7.46 12.17
CA GLU A 160 15.08 7.71 12.22
C GLU A 160 14.71 9.22 12.08
N GLU A 161 15.71 10.11 12.11
CA GLU A 161 15.58 11.57 12.23
C GLU A 161 15.69 12.34 10.88
N ASP A 162 16.13 11.70 9.79
CA ASP A 162 16.43 12.42 8.54
C ASP A 162 15.24 12.56 7.55
N VAL A 163 14.11 11.91 7.82
CA VAL A 163 12.94 11.92 6.92
C VAL A 163 11.97 13.04 7.31
N VAL A 164 12.10 14.17 6.62
CA VAL A 164 11.18 15.30 6.80
C VAL A 164 9.93 15.11 5.95
N TRP A 165 8.76 15.25 6.57
CA TRP A 165 7.46 15.26 5.89
C TRP A 165 6.90 16.68 5.81
N ILE A 166 6.46 17.08 4.62
CA ILE A 166 5.81 18.36 4.36
C ILE A 166 4.36 18.15 3.99
N LYS A 167 3.46 19.00 4.50
CA LYS A 167 2.05 18.98 4.11
C LYS A 167 1.94 19.61 2.71
N LEU A 168 1.53 18.81 1.73
CA LEU A 168 1.35 19.25 0.35
C LEU A 168 0.06 20.05 0.20
N MET A 169 -1.06 19.48 0.66
CA MET A 169 -2.38 20.08 0.50
C MET A 169 -3.37 19.57 1.56
N THR A 170 -4.50 20.26 1.66
CA THR A 170 -5.66 19.84 2.43
C THR A 170 -6.89 19.93 1.52
N VAL A 171 -7.66 18.86 1.47
CA VAL A 171 -8.83 18.69 0.61
C VAL A 171 -10.02 18.35 1.49
N LEU A 172 -11.17 18.94 1.21
CA LEU A 172 -12.44 18.52 1.79
C LEU A 172 -13.28 17.93 0.66
N ILE A 173 -13.69 16.67 0.81
CA ILE A 173 -14.62 16.04 -0.15
C ILE A 173 -15.99 15.95 0.53
N PRO A 174 -17.00 16.70 0.05
CA PRO A 174 -18.35 16.61 0.59
C PRO A 174 -18.91 15.19 0.45
N ASN A 175 -19.59 14.69 1.49
CA ASN A 175 -20.19 13.35 1.50
C ASN A 175 -19.20 12.23 1.16
N PHE A 176 -17.93 12.38 1.57
CA PHE A 176 -16.94 11.31 1.40
C PHE A 176 -17.30 10.12 2.30
N PRO A 177 -17.13 8.87 1.81
CA PRO A 177 -17.46 7.70 2.59
C PRO A 177 -16.76 7.66 3.95
N LYS A 178 -17.48 7.14 4.94
CA LYS A 178 -16.91 6.83 6.25
C LYS A 178 -16.42 5.39 6.27
N PHE A 179 -15.19 5.21 6.72
CA PHE A 179 -14.59 3.88 6.84
C PHE A 179 -14.85 3.33 8.23
N SER A 180 -15.37 2.10 8.31
CA SER A 180 -15.45 1.37 9.57
C SER A 180 -14.03 1.01 10.02
N PHE A 181 -13.60 1.61 11.12
CA PHE A 181 -12.28 1.33 11.69
C PHE A 181 -12.31 0.02 12.46
N TYR A 182 -11.51 -0.94 12.01
CA TYR A 182 -11.12 -2.09 12.80
C TYR A 182 -9.61 -2.12 12.89
N TRP A 183 -9.07 -2.24 14.11
CA TRP A 183 -7.63 -2.26 14.41
C TRP A 183 -6.84 -3.38 13.71
N TYR A 184 -7.50 -4.25 12.93
CA TYR A 184 -6.89 -5.32 12.17
C TYR A 184 -7.15 -5.23 10.66
N ASN A 185 -7.93 -4.24 10.20
CA ASN A 185 -8.29 -4.12 8.80
C ASN A 185 -7.58 -2.93 8.16
N ARG A 186 -6.94 -3.17 7.00
CA ARG A 186 -6.39 -2.08 6.19
C ARG A 186 -7.56 -1.33 5.56
N PRO A 187 -7.47 0.00 5.41
CA PRO A 187 -8.51 0.72 4.69
C PRO A 187 -8.52 0.27 3.23
N ASP A 188 -9.69 -0.10 2.71
CA ASP A 188 -9.89 -0.30 1.27
C ASP A 188 -9.99 1.05 0.55
N LEU A 189 -8.88 1.80 0.61
CA LEU A 189 -8.69 3.12 0.02
C LEU A 189 -7.31 3.15 -0.60
N THR A 190 -7.25 3.41 -1.91
CA THR A 190 -5.99 3.72 -2.61
C THR A 190 -6.08 5.09 -3.23
N TYR A 191 -4.93 5.73 -3.44
CA TYR A 191 -4.90 7.04 -4.08
C TYR A 191 -3.61 7.23 -4.86
N PHE A 192 -3.63 8.18 -5.78
CA PHE A 192 -2.44 8.72 -6.38
C PHE A 192 -2.57 10.22 -6.60
N LEU A 193 -1.42 10.88 -6.65
CA LEU A 193 -1.31 12.27 -7.06
C LEU A 193 -0.81 12.30 -8.50
N ASP A 194 -1.30 13.25 -9.28
CA ASP A 194 -0.74 13.53 -10.59
C ASP A 194 0.74 13.87 -10.44
N ASN A 195 1.60 13.12 -11.15
CA ASN A 195 3.04 13.26 -11.01
C ASN A 195 3.55 14.59 -11.59
N ASP A 196 2.79 15.22 -12.48
CA ASP A 196 3.26 16.43 -13.16
C ASP A 196 3.19 17.65 -12.25
N ASP A 197 2.00 18.02 -11.79
CA ASP A 197 1.79 19.23 -10.99
C ASP A 197 1.39 18.97 -9.52
N ALA A 198 1.10 17.71 -9.15
CA ALA A 198 0.58 17.32 -7.83
C ALA A 198 -0.71 18.06 -7.41
N LYS A 199 -1.47 18.60 -8.36
CA LYS A 199 -2.72 19.34 -8.12
C LYS A 199 -3.97 18.50 -8.29
N ARG A 200 -3.84 17.33 -8.91
CA ARG A 200 -4.93 16.36 -9.07
C ARG A 200 -4.72 15.18 -8.12
N LEU A 201 -5.67 15.00 -7.21
CA LEU A 201 -5.76 13.87 -6.30
C LEU A 201 -6.84 12.91 -6.81
N VAL A 202 -6.48 11.65 -7.00
CA VAL A 202 -7.41 10.59 -7.38
C VAL A 202 -7.45 9.56 -6.26
N ILE A 203 -8.64 9.27 -5.74
CA ILE A 203 -8.87 8.31 -4.67
C ILE A 203 -9.84 7.24 -5.18
N CYS A 204 -9.56 5.98 -4.90
CA CYS A 204 -10.46 4.87 -5.17
C CYS A 204 -10.75 4.14 -3.85
N CYS A 205 -12.03 4.00 -3.53
CA CYS A 205 -12.49 3.33 -2.32
C CYS A 205 -13.92 2.79 -2.50
N TYR A 206 -14.31 1.89 -1.61
CA TYR A 206 -15.72 1.52 -1.43
C TYR A 206 -16.45 2.59 -0.60
N ASP A 207 -17.75 2.73 -0.85
CA ASP A 207 -18.64 3.44 0.05
C ASP A 207 -19.26 2.50 1.11
N GLU A 208 -20.13 3.04 1.96
CA GLU A 208 -20.79 2.30 3.03
C GLU A 208 -21.74 1.18 2.52
N THR A 209 -22.08 1.20 1.23
CA THR A 209 -22.91 0.18 0.56
C THR A 209 -22.08 -0.87 -0.18
N ASN A 210 -20.76 -0.87 0.02
CA ASN A 210 -19.77 -1.66 -0.72
C ASN A 210 -19.72 -1.35 -2.22
N GLN A 211 -20.19 -0.17 -2.65
CA GLN A 211 -20.05 0.28 -4.02
C GLN A 211 -18.72 1.00 -4.22
N ALA A 212 -17.95 0.61 -5.23
CA ALA A 212 -16.66 1.20 -5.56
C ALA A 212 -16.83 2.50 -6.36
N TYR A 213 -16.03 3.51 -6.01
CA TYR A 213 -15.99 4.80 -6.70
C TYR A 213 -14.57 5.29 -6.92
N ILE A 214 -14.40 6.15 -7.92
CA ILE A 214 -13.23 7.01 -8.12
C ILE A 214 -13.64 8.44 -7.80
N TYR A 215 -12.88 9.08 -6.92
CA TYR A 215 -13.01 10.49 -6.54
C TYR A 215 -11.83 11.24 -7.15
N ILE A 216 -12.10 12.22 -8.00
CA ILE A 216 -11.08 13.06 -8.63
C ILE A 216 -11.26 14.48 -8.11
N VAL A 217 -10.20 15.01 -7.50
CA VAL A 217 -10.16 16.39 -6.99
C VAL A 217 -9.07 17.16 -7.74
N LYS A 218 -9.42 18.34 -8.26
CA LYS A 218 -8.46 19.25 -8.90
C LYS A 218 -8.83 20.71 -8.59
N GLY A 219 -8.02 21.39 -7.78
CA GLY A 219 -8.36 22.71 -7.27
C GLY A 219 -9.70 22.65 -6.52
N ASP A 220 -10.65 23.49 -6.91
CA ASP A 220 -12.00 23.54 -6.32
C ASP A 220 -13.00 22.60 -7.02
N THR A 221 -12.56 21.87 -8.05
CA THR A 221 -13.42 20.94 -8.79
C THR A 221 -13.33 19.52 -8.23
N PHE A 222 -14.47 18.83 -8.24
CA PHE A 222 -14.63 17.48 -7.72
C PHE A 222 -15.51 16.65 -8.65
N GLU A 223 -15.08 15.43 -8.93
CA GLU A 223 -15.83 14.44 -9.71
C GLU A 223 -15.89 13.11 -8.95
N LYS A 224 -17.07 12.46 -8.98
CA LYS A 224 -17.32 11.13 -8.43
C LYS A 224 -17.77 10.20 -9.55
N ILE A 225 -16.99 9.17 -9.83
CA ILE A 225 -17.25 8.19 -10.90
C ILE A 225 -17.56 6.85 -10.24
N LYS A 226 -18.71 6.26 -10.57
CA LYS A 226 -19.07 4.91 -10.14
C LYS A 226 -18.28 3.88 -10.93
N ILE A 227 -17.70 2.89 -10.25
CA ILE A 227 -17.11 1.72 -10.91
C ILE A 227 -18.17 0.64 -10.98
N ASP A 228 -18.54 0.20 -12.19
CA ASP A 228 -19.43 -0.94 -12.34
C ASP A 228 -18.73 -2.19 -11.80
N GLN A 229 -19.30 -2.78 -10.76
CA GLN A 229 -18.75 -3.99 -10.16
C GLN A 229 -19.22 -5.21 -10.95
N TYR A 230 -18.29 -6.10 -11.30
CA TYR A 230 -18.64 -7.46 -11.71
C TYR A 230 -19.21 -8.22 -10.50
N GLU A 231 -20.14 -9.14 -10.76
CA GLU A 231 -20.90 -9.93 -9.78
C GLU A 231 -20.14 -10.17 -8.48
N VAL A 232 -20.69 -9.64 -7.38
CA VAL A 232 -20.24 -9.92 -6.01
C VAL A 232 -20.23 -11.43 -5.85
N LEU A 233 -19.03 -12.02 -5.75
CA LEU A 233 -18.90 -13.42 -5.38
C LEU A 233 -19.67 -13.63 -4.08
N SER A 234 -20.48 -14.67 -4.01
CA SER A 234 -21.41 -14.94 -2.90
C SER A 234 -20.72 -15.21 -1.55
N ASP A 235 -19.39 -15.20 -1.50
CA ASP A 235 -18.64 -15.24 -0.26
C ASP A 235 -18.45 -13.80 0.26
N GLN A 236 -18.46 -13.63 1.57
CA GLN A 236 -18.38 -12.33 2.23
C GLN A 236 -16.98 -11.69 2.12
N SER A 237 -16.22 -11.99 1.07
CA SER A 237 -14.88 -11.45 0.84
C SER A 237 -14.94 -10.25 -0.12
N HIS A 238 -14.71 -9.07 0.43
CA HIS A 238 -14.59 -7.85 -0.38
C HIS A 238 -13.25 -7.87 -1.14
N PRO A 239 -13.22 -7.63 -2.46
CA PRO A 239 -11.94 -7.57 -3.17
C PRO A 239 -11.16 -6.34 -2.72
N HIS A 240 -9.93 -6.54 -2.25
CA HIS A 240 -9.05 -5.44 -1.88
C HIS A 240 -8.76 -4.55 -3.09
N LEU A 241 -8.97 -3.25 -2.93
CA LEU A 241 -8.65 -2.27 -3.96
C LEU A 241 -7.14 -2.07 -3.99
N HIS A 242 -6.51 -2.55 -5.07
CA HIS A 242 -5.10 -2.30 -5.34
C HIS A 242 -4.96 -1.42 -6.59
N THR A 243 -4.52 -0.18 -6.42
CA THR A 243 -4.08 0.62 -7.57
C THR A 243 -2.69 0.13 -7.99
N TYR A 244 -2.65 -0.76 -8.97
CA TYR A 244 -1.42 -1.26 -9.56
C TYR A 244 -0.79 -0.20 -10.46
N ILE A 245 0.37 0.33 -10.07
CA ILE A 245 1.19 1.20 -10.92
C ILE A 245 2.31 0.33 -11.54
N PRO A 246 2.30 0.11 -12.87
CA PRO A 246 3.20 -0.86 -13.49
C PRO A 246 4.66 -0.40 -13.47
N SER A 247 5.51 -1.16 -12.78
CA SER A 247 6.92 -1.38 -13.18
C SER A 247 7.23 -2.86 -13.41
N LEU A 248 6.20 -3.71 -13.33
CA LEU A 248 6.26 -5.16 -13.29
C LEU A 248 6.22 -5.82 -14.68
N VAL A 249 6.04 -5.02 -15.75
CA VAL A 249 6.22 -5.49 -17.13
C VAL A 249 7.43 -4.77 -17.71
N ARG A 250 8.57 -5.48 -17.78
CA ARG A 250 9.51 -5.16 -18.86
C ARG A 250 8.85 -5.70 -20.13
N PRO A 251 8.62 -4.88 -21.18
CA PRO A 251 8.39 -5.47 -22.48
C PRO A 251 9.62 -6.36 -22.76
N SER A 252 9.39 -7.64 -23.03
CA SER A 252 10.43 -8.50 -23.58
C SER A 252 10.99 -7.78 -24.82
N PRO A 253 12.31 -7.73 -25.03
CA PRO A 253 12.83 -7.32 -26.32
C PRO A 253 12.24 -8.28 -27.34
N VAL A 254 11.38 -7.77 -28.23
CA VAL A 254 11.02 -8.49 -29.44
C VAL A 254 12.36 -8.67 -30.15
N LYS A 255 12.80 -9.93 -30.31
CA LYS A 255 13.91 -10.22 -31.20
C LYS A 255 13.42 -9.79 -32.58
N GLU A 256 14.04 -8.76 -33.15
CA GLU A 256 13.92 -8.52 -34.58
C GLU A 256 14.42 -9.79 -35.26
N ASP A 257 13.51 -10.46 -35.96
CA ASP A 257 13.89 -11.50 -36.90
C ASP A 257 14.76 -10.83 -37.97
N ASN A 258 16.07 -10.96 -37.82
CA ASN A 258 17.02 -10.73 -38.90
C ASN A 258 16.72 -11.75 -40.00
N LYS A 259 15.83 -11.36 -40.93
CA LYS A 259 15.73 -12.03 -42.22
C LYS A 259 16.90 -11.58 -43.08
N ASN A 260 17.90 -12.45 -43.19
CA ASN A 260 18.69 -12.57 -44.42
C ASN A 260 17.81 -13.15 -45.53
#